data_AF-A0AAW2XLH9-F1
#
_entry.id   AF-A0AAW2XLH9-F1
#
_cell.length_a   1.000
_cell.length_b   1.000
_cell.length_c   1.000
_cell.angle_alpha   90.00
_cell.angle_beta   90.00
_cell.angle_gamma   90.00
#
_symmetry.space_group_name_H-M   'P 1'
#
loop_
_entity.id
_entity.type
_entity.pdbx_description
1 polymer ?
#
loop_
_entity_poly.entity_id
_entity_poly.type
_entity_poly.pdbx_seq_one_letter_code
_entity_poly.pdbx_strand_id
1 'polypeptide(L)'
;MKVYVDDMLVKSKGAHHHVEDLDENFAVLSKYRLKLNPRKCGFGVSGGRFLGFMVTQQGIEANPNKIKAITDMGPPTSINEVQRLTGRIAALSRFISKSAEKGLSFFKTLRKVKNFE
;
A
#
# COMPACT_ATOMS: atom_id res chain seq x y z
N MET A 1 13.98 -10.82 -6.05
CA MET A 1 13.84 -9.70 -5.08
C MET A 1 13.30 -8.42 -5.74
N LYS A 2 12.52 -7.64 -4.98
CA LYS A 2 12.09 -6.27 -5.31
C LYS A 2 12.53 -5.36 -4.18
N VAL A 3 13.03 -4.16 -4.49
CA VAL A 3 13.61 -3.22 -3.52
C VAL A 3 13.12 -1.82 -3.81
N TYR A 4 12.82 -1.07 -2.75
CA TYR A 4 12.58 0.36 -2.80
C TYR A 4 13.21 1.00 -1.58
N VAL A 5 14.30 1.74 -1.78
CA VAL A 5 15.09 2.36 -0.70
C VAL A 5 15.47 1.30 0.36
N ASP A 6 14.88 1.34 1.55
CA ASP A 6 15.13 0.45 2.68
C ASP A 6 14.12 -0.72 2.77
N ASP A 7 13.05 -0.70 1.97
CA ASP A 7 12.05 -1.75 1.93
C ASP A 7 12.40 -2.81 0.87
N MET A 8 12.52 -4.06 1.31
CA MET A 8 12.80 -5.22 0.45
C MET A 8 11.67 -6.26 0.50
N LEU A 9 11.36 -6.85 -0.65
CA LEU A 9 10.43 -7.96 -0.83
C LEU A 9 11.11 -9.10 -1.59
N VAL A 10 11.16 -10.27 -0.97
CA VAL A 10 11.56 -11.53 -1.60
C VAL A 10 10.30 -12.36 -1.81
N LYS A 11 10.07 -12.79 -3.06
CA LYS A 11 8.94 -13.64 -3.43
C LYS A 11 9.44 -14.80 -4.26
N SER A 12 8.80 -15.94 -4.09
CA SER A 12 9.17 -17.22 -4.71
C SER A 12 7.97 -17.81 -5.44
N LYS A 13 8.21 -18.64 -6.45
CA LYS A 13 7.11 -19.32 -7.17
C LYS A 13 6.41 -20.37 -6.30
N GLY A 14 7.11 -20.94 -5.34
CA GLY A 14 6.59 -21.91 -4.38
C GLY A 14 7.39 -21.89 -3.09
N ALA A 15 6.83 -22.50 -2.04
CA ALA A 15 7.43 -22.49 -0.71
C ALA A 15 8.78 -23.23 -0.64
N HIS A 16 8.94 -24.30 -1.43
CA HIS A 16 10.18 -25.10 -1.44
C HIS A 16 11.39 -24.32 -1.96
N HIS A 17 11.20 -23.44 -2.93
CA HIS A 17 12.25 -22.56 -3.45
C HIS A 17 12.53 -21.35 -2.54
N HIS A 18 11.68 -21.07 -1.55
CA HIS A 18 11.80 -19.82 -0.80
C HIS A 18 13.07 -19.73 0.04
N VAL A 19 13.56 -20.87 0.55
CA VAL A 19 14.82 -20.93 1.30
C VAL A 19 16.01 -20.63 0.39
N GLU A 20 16.03 -21.22 -0.82
CA GLU A 20 17.08 -20.98 -1.83
C GLU A 20 17.08 -19.51 -2.26
N ASP A 21 15.91 -18.96 -2.60
CA ASP A 21 15.77 -17.55 -2.95
C ASP A 21 16.25 -16.64 -1.80
N LEU A 22 15.91 -16.95 -0.55
CA LEU A 22 16.37 -16.17 0.61
C LEU A 22 17.89 -16.22 0.76
N ASP A 23 18.51 -17.39 0.59
CA ASP A 23 19.95 -17.58 0.71
C ASP A 23 20.71 -16.72 -0.32
N GLU A 24 20.28 -16.75 -1.59
CA GLU A 24 20.85 -15.90 -2.64
C GLU A 24 20.74 -14.41 -2.30
N ASN A 25 19.58 -13.97 -1.79
CA ASN A 25 19.38 -12.58 -1.43
C ASN A 25 20.19 -12.17 -0.20
N PHE A 26 20.34 -13.04 0.80
CA PHE A 26 21.20 -12.79 1.95
C PHE A 26 22.69 -12.76 1.57
N ALA A 27 23.13 -13.58 0.63
CA ALA A 27 24.48 -13.51 0.09
C ALA A 27 24.77 -12.13 -0.54
N VAL A 28 23.81 -11.58 -1.30
CA VAL A 28 23.91 -10.23 -1.86
C VAL A 28 23.97 -9.17 -0.75
N LEU A 29 23.08 -9.23 0.25
CA LEU A 29 23.10 -8.29 1.38
C LEU A 29 24.45 -8.32 2.12
N SER A 30 24.95 -9.52 2.39
CA SER A 30 26.24 -9.73 3.05
C SER A 30 27.41 -9.16 2.25
N LYS A 31 27.44 -9.41 0.93
CA LYS A 31 28.46 -8.88 0.01
C LYS A 31 28.57 -7.36 0.07
N TYR A 32 27.45 -6.66 0.18
CA TYR A 32 27.41 -5.19 0.28
C TYR A 32 27.35 -4.66 1.72
N ARG A 33 27.52 -5.53 2.73
CA ARG A 33 27.49 -5.18 4.15
C ARG A 33 26.20 -4.50 4.60
N LEU A 34 25.09 -4.80 3.92
CA LEU A 34 23.76 -4.34 4.30
C LEU A 34 23.23 -5.19 5.44
N LYS A 35 22.56 -4.56 6.41
CA LYS A 35 21.99 -5.23 7.58
C LYS A 35 20.48 -5.09 7.59
N LEU A 36 19.81 -6.20 7.87
CA LEU A 36 18.38 -6.23 8.11
C LEU A 36 18.07 -5.97 9.58
N ASN A 37 16.91 -5.38 9.87
CA ASN A 37 16.38 -5.29 11.24
C ASN A 37 15.44 -6.48 11.48
N PRO A 38 15.84 -7.50 12.26
CA PRO A 38 15.03 -8.71 12.43
C PRO A 38 13.62 -8.45 12.98
N ARG A 39 13.44 -7.38 13.79
CA ARG A 39 12.12 -7.02 14.35
C ARG A 39 11.14 -6.49 13.31
N LYS A 40 11.64 -6.02 12.16
CA LYS A 40 10.83 -5.50 11.05
C LYS A 40 10.69 -6.50 9.90
N CYS A 41 11.45 -7.59 9.91
CA CYS A 41 11.40 -8.60 8.85
C CYS A 41 10.29 -9.62 9.12
N GLY A 42 9.50 -9.93 8.10
CA GLY A 42 8.60 -11.07 8.06
C GLY A 42 9.12 -12.11 7.07
N PHE A 43 9.19 -13.37 7.49
CA PHE A 43 9.69 -14.49 6.68
C PHE A 43 8.67 -15.61 6.61
N GLY A 44 8.65 -16.36 5.50
CA GLY A 44 7.80 -17.55 5.35
C GLY A 44 6.30 -17.26 5.35
N VAL A 45 5.89 -16.02 5.05
CA VAL A 45 4.47 -15.62 5.00
C VAL A 45 3.89 -15.83 3.61
N SER A 46 2.60 -16.20 3.54
CA SER A 46 1.86 -16.35 2.26
C SER A 46 1.52 -15.01 1.59
N GLY A 47 1.59 -13.93 2.36
CA GLY A 47 1.42 -12.56 1.92
C GLY A 47 1.79 -11.58 3.03
N GLY A 48 2.03 -10.32 2.66
CA GLY A 48 2.52 -9.33 3.59
C GLY A 48 2.33 -7.90 3.11
N ARG A 49 2.58 -6.95 4.01
CA ARG A 49 2.52 -5.53 3.69
C ARG A 49 3.84 -5.08 3.07
N PHE A 50 3.78 -4.41 1.93
CA PHE A 50 4.94 -3.83 1.25
C PHE A 50 4.58 -2.47 0.64
N LEU A 51 5.32 -1.42 0.96
CA LEU A 51 5.08 -0.04 0.46
C LEU A 51 3.63 0.44 0.60
N GLY A 52 2.97 0.04 1.70
CA GLY A 52 1.58 0.41 1.96
C GLY A 52 0.53 -0.34 1.14
N PHE A 53 0.90 -1.40 0.42
CA PHE A 53 0.01 -2.36 -0.25
C PHE A 53 0.08 -3.73 0.43
N MET A 54 -0.92 -4.57 0.16
CA MET A 54 -0.83 -5.99 0.47
C MET A 54 -0.27 -6.72 -0.75
N VAL A 55 0.68 -7.60 -0.53
CA VAL A 55 1.23 -8.49 -1.56
C VAL A 55 0.87 -9.90 -1.17
N THR A 56 0.14 -10.58 -2.04
CA THR A 56 -0.35 -11.95 -1.84
C THR A 56 0.02 -12.81 -3.05
N GLN A 57 -0.33 -14.09 -3.01
CA GLN A 57 -0.22 -14.97 -4.18
C GLN A 57 -1.07 -14.50 -5.37
N GLN A 58 -2.18 -13.81 -5.12
CA GLN A 58 -3.09 -13.30 -6.14
C GLN A 58 -2.59 -11.98 -6.76
N GLY A 59 -1.61 -11.33 -6.15
CA GLY A 59 -0.95 -10.14 -6.68
C GLY A 59 -0.88 -9.01 -5.67
N ILE A 60 -1.09 -7.79 -6.15
CA ILE A 60 -1.10 -6.59 -5.31
C ILE A 60 -2.55 -6.26 -4.95
N GLU A 61 -2.82 -6.16 -3.66
CA GLU A 61 -4.14 -5.90 -3.11
C GLU A 61 -4.17 -4.60 -2.30
N ALA A 62 -5.38 -4.07 -2.15
CA ALA A 62 -5.64 -2.91 -1.33
C ALA A 62 -5.37 -3.22 0.13
N ASN A 63 -4.82 -2.25 0.86
CA ASN A 63 -4.55 -2.41 2.28
C ASN A 63 -5.85 -2.32 3.10
N PRO A 64 -6.24 -3.37 3.85
CA PRO A 64 -7.46 -3.36 4.64
C PRO A 64 -7.53 -2.19 5.63
N ASN A 65 -6.39 -1.75 6.17
CA ASN A 65 -6.37 -0.62 7.10
C ASN A 65 -6.72 0.71 6.41
N LYS A 66 -6.31 0.87 5.14
CA LYS A 66 -6.66 2.06 4.35
C LYS A 66 -8.14 2.07 3.98
N ILE A 67 -8.70 0.89 3.67
CA ILE A 67 -10.13 0.72 3.43
C ILE A 67 -10.90 1.03 4.71
N LYS A 68 -10.52 0.40 5.82
CA LYS A 68 -11.15 0.60 7.13
C LYS A 68 -11.17 2.07 7.56
N ALA A 69 -10.06 2.79 7.35
CA ALA A 69 -10.01 4.21 7.67
C ALA A 69 -11.00 5.09 6.88
N ILE A 70 -11.45 4.63 5.70
CA ILE A 70 -12.49 5.30 4.90
C ILE A 70 -13.88 4.76 5.27
N THR A 71 -14.05 3.47 5.54
CA THR A 71 -15.37 2.94 5.93
C THR A 71 -15.81 3.40 7.31
N ASP A 72 -14.86 3.61 8.22
CA ASP A 72 -15.12 3.99 9.60
C ASP A 72 -15.24 5.52 9.77
N MET A 73 -15.06 6.30 8.70
CA MET A 73 -15.18 7.75 8.78
C MET A 73 -16.64 8.20 8.71
N GLY A 74 -16.98 9.25 9.46
CA GLY A 74 -18.24 9.94 9.30
C GLY A 74 -18.31 10.77 8.00
N PRO A 75 -19.49 11.27 7.63
CA PRO A 75 -19.65 12.20 6.52
C PRO A 75 -18.75 13.44 6.72
N PRO A 76 -17.98 13.87 5.69
CA PRO A 76 -17.11 15.03 5.83
C PRO A 76 -17.93 16.31 5.98
N THR A 77 -17.64 17.09 7.01
CA THR A 77 -18.37 18.36 7.31
C THR A 77 -17.58 19.61 6.94
N SER A 78 -16.34 19.46 6.44
CA SER A 78 -15.50 20.58 6.05
C SER A 78 -14.70 20.31 4.78
N ILE A 79 -14.26 21.38 4.11
CA ILE A 79 -13.36 21.29 2.93
C ILE A 79 -12.11 20.48 3.26
N ASN A 80 -11.52 20.68 4.44
CA ASN A 80 -10.33 19.96 4.88
C ASN A 80 -10.60 18.45 4.99
N GLU A 81 -11.78 18.06 5.47
CA GLU A 81 -12.18 16.66 5.51
C GLU A 81 -12.44 16.08 4.12
N VAL A 82 -13.03 16.85 3.20
CA VAL A 82 -13.17 16.45 1.79
C VAL A 82 -11.81 16.28 1.12
N GLN A 83 -10.84 17.15 1.40
CA GLN A 83 -9.46 17.01 0.91
C GLN A 83 -8.82 15.73 1.47
N ARG A 84 -8.99 15.47 2.77
CA ARG A 84 -8.47 14.26 3.43
C ARG A 84 -9.09 12.99 2.85
N LEU A 85 -10.40 12.97 2.63
CA LEU A 85 -11.11 11.87 1.95
C LEU A 85 -10.56 11.66 0.54
N THR A 86 -10.41 12.74 -0.23
CA THR A 86 -9.90 12.68 -1.60
C THR A 86 -8.49 12.09 -1.65
N GLY A 87 -7.60 12.49 -0.73
CA GLY A 87 -6.26 11.91 -0.59
C GLY A 87 -6.28 10.42 -0.24
N ARG A 88 -7.19 9.99 0.66
CA ARG A 88 -7.36 8.57 1.02
C ARG A 88 -7.88 7.74 -0.17
N ILE A 89 -8.84 8.27 -0.94
CA ILE A 89 -9.35 7.63 -2.17
C ILE A 89 -8.25 7.55 -3.22
N ALA A 90 -7.45 8.62 -3.41
CA ALA A 90 -6.36 8.63 -4.37
C ALA A 90 -5.33 7.51 -4.09
N ALA A 91 -5.02 7.24 -2.81
CA ALA A 91 -4.14 6.13 -2.42
C ALA A 91 -4.70 4.74 -2.75
N LEU A 92 -6.01 4.61 -2.99
CA LEU A 92 -6.71 3.38 -3.38
C LEU A 92 -7.20 3.39 -4.83
N SER A 93 -6.97 4.47 -5.58
CA SER A 93 -7.53 4.71 -6.91
C SER A 93 -7.31 3.57 -7.91
N ARG A 94 -6.15 2.91 -7.84
CA ARG A 94 -5.79 1.75 -8.69
C ARG A 94 -6.68 0.52 -8.47
N PHE A 95 -7.38 0.44 -7.33
CA PHE A 95 -8.27 -0.67 -6.96
C PHE A 95 -9.76 -0.33 -7.16
N ILE A 96 -10.06 0.92 -7.51
CA ILE A 96 -11.42 1.40 -7.66
C ILE A 96 -11.67 1.68 -9.14
N SER A 97 -12.47 0.83 -9.77
CA SER A 97 -12.89 1.05 -11.15
C SER A 97 -13.58 2.41 -11.29
N LYS A 98 -13.17 3.18 -12.30
CA LYS A 98 -13.65 4.53 -12.60
C LYS A 98 -13.56 5.49 -11.40
N SER A 99 -12.47 5.41 -10.64
CA SER A 99 -12.28 6.21 -9.40
C SER A 99 -12.43 7.72 -9.61
N ALA A 100 -11.95 8.25 -10.74
CA ALA A 100 -12.10 9.67 -11.08
C ALA A 100 -13.57 10.09 -11.27
N GLU A 101 -14.36 9.28 -11.98
CA GLU A 101 -15.80 9.51 -12.18
C GLU A 101 -16.55 9.42 -10.85
N LYS A 102 -16.24 8.42 -10.03
CA LYS A 102 -16.87 8.23 -8.70
C LYS A 102 -16.51 9.33 -7.71
N GLY A 103 -15.32 9.92 -7.82
CA GLY A 103 -14.86 11.03 -6.99
C GLY A 103 -15.27 12.42 -7.49
N LEU A 104 -16.01 12.51 -8.60
CA LEU A 104 -16.29 13.79 -9.29
C LEU A 104 -17.00 14.81 -8.38
N SER A 105 -17.90 14.36 -7.51
CA SER A 105 -18.57 15.21 -6.53
C SER A 105 -17.56 15.89 -5.60
N PHE A 106 -16.62 15.14 -5.04
CA PHE A 106 -15.57 15.67 -4.17
C PHE A 106 -14.70 16.70 -4.90
N PHE A 107 -14.26 16.40 -6.13
CA PHE A 107 -13.46 17.34 -6.92
C PHE A 107 -14.21 18.64 -7.24
N LYS A 108 -15.51 18.55 -7.54
CA LYS A 108 -16.37 19.73 -7.75
C LYS A 108 -16.46 20.57 -6.48
N THR A 109 -16.66 19.94 -5.33
CA THR A 109 -16.70 20.63 -4.03
C THR A 109 -15.37 21.32 -3.72
N LEU A 110 -14.25 20.65 -3.96
CA LEU A 110 -12.91 21.24 -3.77
C LEU A 110 -12.60 22.40 -4.71
N ARG A 111 -13.22 22.46 -5.89
CA ARG A 111 -13.02 23.55 -6.86
C ARG A 111 -13.92 24.76 -6.59
N LYS A 112 -15.06 24.56 -5.90
CA LYS A 112 -16.07 25.60 -5.61
C LYS A 112 -15.83 26.35 -4.29
N VAL A 113 -14.57 26.55 -3.88
CA VAL A 113 -14.08 27.07 -2.57
C VAL A 113 -14.80 28.32 -2.00
N LYS A 114 -15.70 28.99 -2.73
CA LYS A 114 -16.47 30.13 -2.23
C LYS A 114 -17.67 29.77 -1.34
N ASN A 115 -18.40 28.66 -1.54
CA ASN A 115 -19.65 28.38 -0.79
C ASN A 115 -19.73 26.89 -0.39
N PHE A 116 -19.15 26.53 0.76
CA PHE A 116 -19.36 25.20 1.36
C PHE A 116 -20.55 25.31 2.32
N GLU A 117 -21.76 25.04 1.81
CA GLU A 117 -22.98 24.81 2.59
C GLU A 117 -23.28 23.31 2.66
#